data_AF-A0A1M3LPK2-F1
#
_entry.id   AF-A0A1M3LPK2-F1
#
_cell.length_a   1.000
_cell.length_b   1.000
_cell.length_c   1.000
_cell.angle_alpha   90.00
_cell.angle_beta   90.00
_cell.angle_gamma   90.00
#
_symmetry.space_group_name_H-M   'P 1'
#
loop_
_entity.id
_entity.type
_entity.pdbx_description
1 polymer ?
#
loop_
_entity_poly.entity_id
_entity_poly.type
_entity_poly.pdbx_seq_one_letter_code
_entity_poly.pdbx_strand_id
1 'polypeptide(L)'
;MLVIDKATASSNNYTEEVRPIDKRIKPLLDKLADQGWRIATVKKGWMCYPPDESLSGVLIHKTSSDHRWYANTLSLLRQRGYNQ
;
A
#
# COMPACT_ATOMS: atom_id res chain seq x y z
N MET A 1 -43.49 8.09 20.04
CA MET A 1 -42.14 7.66 20.46
C MET A 1 -41.83 6.40 19.67
N LEU A 2 -40.78 6.45 18.84
CA LEU A 2 -40.43 5.46 17.83
C LEU A 2 -39.87 4.18 18.47
N VAL A 3 -40.38 3.02 18.06
CA VAL A 3 -39.68 1.73 18.20
C VAL A 3 -39.26 1.37 16.78
N ILE A 4 -37.95 1.45 16.50
CA ILE A 4 -37.38 1.01 15.24
C ILE A 4 -36.65 -0.30 15.51
N ASP A 5 -37.08 -1.33 14.79
CA ASP A 5 -36.55 -2.68 14.81
C ASP A 5 -35.12 -2.78 14.27
N LYS A 6 -34.50 -3.89 14.67
CA LYS A 6 -33.12 -4.34 14.44
C LYS A 6 -32.68 -4.28 12.98
N ALA A 7 -31.44 -3.80 12.76
CA ALA A 7 -30.62 -4.20 11.62
C ALA A 7 -29.15 -4.34 12.04
N THR A 8 -28.62 -5.51 11.70
CA THR A 8 -27.29 -6.05 11.93
C THR A 8 -26.16 -5.08 11.60
N ALA A 9 -25.36 -4.71 12.60
CA ALA A 9 -24.02 -4.18 12.37
C ALA A 9 -23.04 -5.04 13.16
N SER A 10 -22.36 -5.96 12.46
CA SER A 10 -21.18 -6.64 12.98
C SER A 10 -20.12 -5.56 13.24
N SER A 11 -20.06 -5.10 14.49
CA SER A 11 -19.07 -4.15 14.98
C SER A 11 -17.75 -4.90 15.10
N ASN A 12 -17.05 -5.10 13.99
CA ASN A 12 -15.63 -5.43 14.06
C ASN A 12 -14.87 -4.16 14.47
N ASN A 13 -14.87 -3.94 15.78
CA ASN A 13 -13.94 -3.06 16.48
C ASN A 13 -12.55 -3.65 16.35
N TYR A 14 -11.88 -3.42 15.22
CA TYR A 14 -10.43 -3.50 15.19
C TYR A 14 -9.91 -2.17 15.69
N THR A 15 -9.52 -2.15 16.96
CA THR A 15 -8.56 -1.19 17.51
C THR A 15 -7.44 -1.03 16.48
N GLU A 16 -7.31 0.14 15.87
CA GLU A 16 -6.16 0.46 15.02
C GLU A 16 -4.92 0.51 15.93
N GLU A 17 -4.36 -0.66 16.24
CA GLU A 17 -2.95 -0.73 16.61
C GLU A 17 -2.17 -0.22 15.40
N VAL A 18 -1.84 1.07 15.41
CA VAL A 18 -1.00 1.70 14.39
C VAL A 18 0.39 1.05 14.52
N ARG A 19 0.55 -0.12 13.88
CA ARG A 19 1.86 -0.75 13.79
C ARG A 19 2.80 0.24 13.13
N PRO A 20 4.02 0.42 13.67
CA PRO A 20 4.96 1.36 13.10
C PRO A 20 5.22 0.99 11.63
N ILE A 21 4.97 1.96 10.74
CA ILE A 21 5.23 1.82 9.31
C ILE A 21 6.72 1.55 9.12
N ASP A 22 7.04 0.60 8.24
CA ASP A 22 8.42 0.27 7.94
C ASP A 22 9.18 1.50 7.41
N LYS A 23 10.28 1.84 8.08
CA LYS A 23 11.10 3.03 7.78
C LYS A 23 11.64 3.04 6.35
N ARG A 24 11.69 1.89 5.69
CA ARG A 24 12.14 1.74 4.29
C ARG A 24 11.11 2.23 3.27
N ILE A 25 9.83 2.32 3.65
CA ILE A 25 8.75 2.69 2.71
C ILE A 25 8.89 4.13 2.23
N LYS A 26 9.08 5.07 3.15
CA LYS A 26 9.15 6.49 2.77
C LYS A 26 10.28 6.78 1.77
N PRO A 27 11.54 6.36 2.02
CA PRO A 27 12.61 6.53 1.04
C PRO A 27 12.36 5.85 -0.31
N LEU A 28 11.63 4.72 -0.33
CA LEU A 28 11.26 4.04 -1.57
C LEU A 28 10.22 4.85 -2.36
N LEU A 29 9.20 5.39 -1.69
CA LEU A 29 8.18 6.22 -2.33
C LEU A 29 8.77 7.52 -2.88
N ASP A 30 9.68 8.17 -2.14
CA ASP A 30 10.37 9.39 -2.60
C ASP A 30 11.14 9.10 -3.90
N LYS A 31 11.91 8.02 -3.95
CA LYS A 31 12.66 7.61 -5.16
C LYS A 31 11.75 7.22 -6.32
N LEU A 32 10.62 6.60 -6.07
CA LEU A 32 9.64 6.27 -7.11
C LEU A 32 9.05 7.56 -7.70
N ALA A 33 8.68 8.52 -6.86
CA ALA A 33 8.18 9.82 -7.29
C ALA A 33 9.22 10.57 -8.13
N ASP A 34 10.50 10.56 -7.71
CA ASP A 34 11.61 11.17 -8.47
C ASP A 34 11.79 10.55 -9.86
N GLN A 35 11.44 9.27 -10.03
CA GLN A 35 11.47 8.55 -11.31
C GLN A 35 10.19 8.71 -12.14
N GLY A 36 9.29 9.61 -11.75
CA GLY A 36 8.04 9.86 -12.48
C GLY A 36 6.96 8.80 -12.27
N TRP A 37 7.09 7.96 -11.24
CA TRP A 37 6.02 7.02 -10.88
C TRP A 37 4.86 7.76 -10.24
N ARG A 38 3.63 7.39 -10.63
CA ARG A 38 2.42 7.91 -10.00
C ARG A 38 2.06 7.07 -8.79
N ILE A 39 1.99 7.70 -7.61
CA ILE A 39 1.71 7.03 -6.34
C ILE A 39 0.30 7.39 -5.89
N ALA A 40 -0.55 6.40 -5.68
CA ALA A 40 -1.91 6.56 -5.15
C ALA A 40 -2.04 5.89 -3.78
N THR A 41 -2.58 6.60 -2.79
CA THR A 41 -2.85 6.02 -1.47
C THR A 41 -4.15 5.21 -1.51
N VAL A 42 -4.11 3.99 -0.98
CA VAL A 42 -5.25 3.08 -0.88
C VAL A 42 -5.38 2.57 0.56
N LYS A 43 -6.55 1.98 0.91
CA LYS A 43 -6.82 1.46 2.27
C LYS A 43 -5.69 0.57 2.79
N LYS A 44 -5.16 -0.32 1.92
CA LYS A 44 -4.12 -1.30 2.25
C LYS A 44 -2.67 -0.78 2.15
N GLY A 45 -2.42 0.43 1.64
CA GLY A 45 -1.07 0.94 1.38
C GLY A 45 -0.97 1.94 0.24
N TRP A 46 0.02 1.77 -0.63
CA TRP A 46 0.30 2.66 -1.75
C TRP A 46 0.37 1.88 -3.04
N MET A 47 -0.42 2.28 -4.02
CA MET A 47 -0.38 1.75 -5.38
C MET A 47 0.58 2.60 -6.21
N CYS A 48 1.66 2.00 -6.70
CA CYS A 48 2.70 2.68 -7.46
C CYS A 48 2.56 2.29 -8.92
N TYR A 49 2.17 3.24 -9.76
CA TYR A 49 2.04 3.06 -11.20
C TYR A 49 3.34 3.49 -11.89
N PRO A 50 3.93 2.64 -12.74
CA PRO A 50 5.08 3.02 -13.54
C PRO A 50 4.72 4.14 -14.53
N PRO A 51 5.72 4.90 -15.02
CA PRO A 51 5.52 5.90 -16.07
C PRO A 51 5.10 5.27 -17.40
N ASP A 52 5.42 3.99 -17.61
CA ASP A 52 4.93 3.20 -18.73
C ASP A 52 3.52 2.66 -18.41
N GLU A 53 2.50 3.21 -19.06
CA GLU A 53 1.09 2.85 -18.84
C GLU A 53 0.75 1.43 -19.31
N SER A 54 1.61 0.77 -20.09
CA SER A 54 1.41 -0.64 -20.48
C SER A 54 1.62 -1.62 -19.33
N LEU A 55 2.28 -1.17 -18.26
CA LEU A 55 2.64 -2.00 -17.12
C LEU A 55 1.68 -1.83 -15.94
N SER A 56 1.41 -2.94 -15.26
CA SER A 56 0.55 -2.95 -14.06
C SER A 56 1.21 -2.24 -12.88
N GLY A 57 0.42 -1.53 -12.07
CA GLY A 57 0.90 -0.92 -10.84
C GLY A 57 1.27 -1.97 -9.76
N VAL A 58 2.16 -1.57 -8.86
CA VAL A 58 2.65 -2.38 -7.74
C VAL A 58 2.07 -1.88 -6.43
N LEU A 59 1.45 -2.78 -5.67
CA LEU A 59 0.92 -2.47 -4.34
C LEU A 59 2.00 -2.63 -3.26
N ILE A 60 2.31 -1.56 -2.54
CA ILE A 60 3.14 -1.56 -1.35
C ILE A 60 2.23 -1.55 -0.13
N HIS A 61 2.22 -2.62 0.65
CA HIS A 61 1.37 -2.76 1.83
C HIS A 61 1.88 -1.91 3.03
N LYS A 62 0.97 -1.32 3.82
CA LYS A 62 1.34 -0.60 5.06
C LYS A 62 1.98 -1.52 6.10
N THR A 63 1.43 -2.73 6.19
CA THR A 63 1.80 -3.72 7.19
C THR A 63 2.03 -5.02 6.44
N SER A 64 3.30 -5.36 6.22
CA SER A 64 3.65 -6.68 5.71
C SER A 64 4.24 -7.51 6.85
N SER A 65 3.67 -8.69 7.08
CA SER A 65 4.17 -9.63 8.08
C SER A 65 5.34 -10.47 7.55
N ASP A 66 5.57 -10.48 6.23
CA ASP A 66 6.60 -11.30 5.60
C ASP A 66 7.96 -10.58 5.58
N HIS A 67 8.97 -11.11 6.24
CA HIS A 67 10.35 -10.58 6.20
C HIS A 67 10.91 -10.32 4.78
N ARG A 68 10.45 -11.05 3.75
CA ARG A 68 10.90 -10.91 2.35
C ARG A 68 10.11 -9.88 1.56
N TRP A 69 9.09 -9.27 2.15
CA TRP A 69 8.18 -8.35 1.45
C TRP A 69 8.92 -7.27 0.67
N TYR A 70 9.96 -6.70 1.28
CA TYR A 70 10.70 -5.59 0.70
C TYR A 70 11.50 -6.03 -0.53
N ALA A 71 12.18 -7.18 -0.45
CA ALA A 71 12.95 -7.74 -1.56
C ALA A 71 12.05 -8.11 -2.75
N ASN A 72 10.90 -8.73 -2.46
CA ASN A 72 9.92 -9.11 -3.47
C ASN A 72 9.32 -7.86 -4.17
N THR A 73 8.96 -6.85 -3.37
CA THR A 73 8.44 -5.57 -3.90
C THR A 73 9.48 -4.88 -4.77
N LEU A 74 10.74 -4.80 -4.31
CA LEU A 74 11.82 -4.18 -5.07
C LEU A 74 12.10 -4.91 -6.38
N SER A 75 12.10 -6.25 -6.38
CA SER A 75 12.23 -7.05 -7.60
C SER A 75 11.10 -6.76 -8.59
N LEU A 76 9.86 -6.67 -8.10
CA LEU A 76 8.68 -6.38 -8.90
C LEU A 76 8.68 -4.96 -9.49
N LEU A 77 9.17 -3.99 -8.74
CA LEU A 77 9.38 -2.61 -9.19
C LEU A 77 10.48 -2.54 -10.27
N ARG A 78 11.60 -3.25 -10.08
CA ARG A 78 12.71 -3.30 -11.06
C ARG A 78 12.28 -3.88 -12.40
N GLN A 79 11.46 -4.94 -12.38
CA GLN A 79 10.86 -5.51 -13.59
C GLN A 79 9.99 -4.51 -14.36
N ARG A 80 9.52 -3.44 -13.71
CA ARG A 80 8.64 -2.40 -14.27
C ARG A 80 9.36 -1.07 -14.53
N GLY A 81 10.70 -1.09 -14.55
CA GLY A 81 11.49 0.10 -14.89
C GLY A 81 11.95 0.93 -13.69
N TYR A 82 11.80 0.45 -12.46
CA TYR A 82 12.47 1.08 -11.32
C TYR A 82 13.98 0.83 -11.40
N ASN A 83 14.75 1.89 -11.58
CA ASN A 83 16.20 1.79 -11.77
C ASN A 83 16.91 2.46 -10.59
N GLN A 84 17.44 1.65 -9.65
CA GLN A 84 18.04 2.12 -8.39
C GLN A 84 19.02 1.14 -7.77
#